data_AF-A0A1G9TXA3-F1
#
_entry.id   AF-A0A1G9TXA3-F1
#
_cell.length_a   1.000
_cell.length_b   1.000
_cell.length_c   1.000
_cell.angle_alpha   90.00
_cell.angle_beta   90.00
_cell.angle_gamma   90.00
#
_symmetry.space_group_name_H-M   'P 1'
#
loop_
_entity.id
_entity.type
_entity.pdbx_description
1 polymer ?
#
loop_
_entity_poly.entity_id
_entity_poly.type
_entity_poly.pdbx_seq_one_letter_code
_entity_poly.pdbx_strand_id
1 'polypeptide(L)' 'MAIKVTLSFKENNVNDLMLHDFLESESETIGKSAYMKSLLKEKFDQKQSIKDE' A
#
# COMPACT_ATOMS: atom_id res chain seq x y z
N MET A 1 -11.86 -15.78 10.50
CA MET A 1 -11.58 -14.57 11.31
C MET A 1 -10.68 -13.68 10.46
N ALA A 2 -11.11 -12.46 10.11
CA ALA A 2 -10.29 -11.56 9.32
C ALA A 2 -9.46 -10.66 10.25
N ILE A 3 -8.15 -10.58 10.05
CA ILE A 3 -7.28 -9.65 10.79
C ILE A 3 -7.41 -8.28 10.10
N LYS A 4 -7.92 -7.29 10.83
CA LYS A 4 -7.99 -5.90 10.35
C LYS A 4 -6.72 -5.17 10.78
N VAL A 5 -5.99 -4.65 9.80
CA VAL A 5 -4.83 -3.76 10.02
C VAL A 5 -5.22 -2.36 9.59
N THR A 6 -4.84 -1.35 10.38
CA THR A 6 -5.09 0.07 10.08
C THR A 6 -3.76 0.77 9.81
N LEU A 7 -3.76 1.65 8.81
CA LEU A 7 -2.62 2.50 8.45
C LEU A 7 -3.01 3.95 8.73
N SER A 8 -2.11 4.70 9.36
CA SER A 8 -2.34 6.10 9.72
C SER A 8 -1.20 6.97 9.20
N PHE A 9 -1.54 8.09 8.59
CA PHE A 9 -0.60 9.10 8.09
C PHE A 9 -0.60 10.30 9.04
N LYS A 10 0.58 10.83 9.37
CA LYS A 10 0.73 12.01 10.22
C LYS A 10 0.95 13.25 9.36
N GLU A 11 0.09 14.25 9.54
CA GLU A 11 0.18 15.53 8.81
C GLU A 11 1.50 16.29 9.07
N ASN A 12 2.12 16.11 10.24
CA ASN A 12 3.40 16.74 10.57
C ASN A 12 4.62 16.04 9.95
N ASN A 13 4.42 14.96 9.19
CA ASN A 13 5.49 14.23 8.52
C ASN A 13 5.35 14.39 6.99
N VAL A 14 6.33 15.07 6.39
CA VAL A 14 6.36 15.33 4.94
C VAL A 14 6.32 14.03 4.13
N ASN A 15 6.97 12.97 4.59
CA ASN A 15 6.96 11.68 3.90
C ASN A 15 5.57 11.03 3.96
N ASP A 16 4.86 11.15 5.09
CA ASP A 16 3.50 10.60 5.22
C ASP A 16 2.53 11.35 4.32
N LEU A 17 2.65 12.67 4.21
CA LEU A 17 1.86 13.50 3.29
C LEU A 17 2.11 13.09 1.83
N MET A 18 3.37 12.98 1.41
CA MET A 18 3.70 12.55 0.05
C MET A 18 3.15 11.16 -0.26
N LEU A 19 3.23 10.22 0.68
CA LEU A 19 2.67 8.88 0.52
C LEU A 19 1.14 8.88 0.48
N HIS A 20 0.50 9.73 1.28
CA HIS A 20 -0.95 9.90 1.27
C HIS A 20 -1.43 10.44 -0.08
N ASP A 21 -0.79 11.49 -0.58
CA ASP A 21 -1.18 12.15 -1.83
C ASP A 21 -0.93 11.24 -3.05
N PHE A 22 0.19 10.52 -3.05
CA PHE A 22 0.47 9.49 -4.06
C PHE A 22 -0.61 8.41 -4.05
N LEU A 23 -0.94 7.88 -2.86
CA LEU A 23 -1.98 6.87 -2.71
C LEU A 23 -3.36 7.40 -3.14
N GLU A 24 -3.67 8.66 -2.86
CA GLU A 24 -4.90 9.30 -3.29
C GLU A 24 -5.00 9.41 -4.81
N SER A 25 -3.94 9.89 -5.47
CA SER A 25 -3.85 9.99 -6.93
C SER A 25 -4.02 8.63 -7.62
N GLU A 26 -3.35 7.59 -7.12
CA GLU A 26 -3.31 6.28 -7.79
C GLU A 26 -4.55 5.42 -7.52
N SER A 27 -5.26 5.69 -6.42
CA SER A 27 -6.37 4.85 -5.98
C SER A 27 -7.75 5.37 -6.40
N GLU A 28 -7.80 6.39 -7.25
CA GLU A 28 -9.01 7.12 -7.64
C GLU A 28 -10.13 6.21 -8.18
N THR A 29 -9.78 5.07 -8.77
CA THR A 29 -10.75 4.11 -9.34
C THR A 29 -11.08 2.92 -8.42
N ILE A 30 -10.10 2.36 -7.71
CA ILE A 30 -10.26 1.10 -6.95
C ILE A 30 -10.31 1.29 -5.43
N GLY A 31 -10.03 2.50 -4.95
CA GLY A 31 -9.98 2.89 -3.54
C GLY A 31 -8.65 2.55 -2.85
N LYS A 32 -8.21 3.43 -1.94
CA LYS A 32 -6.92 3.39 -1.22
C LYS A 32 -6.59 2.00 -0.65
N SER A 33 -7.59 1.36 -0.03
CA SER A 33 -7.41 0.04 0.61
C SER A 33 -7.24 -1.10 -0.39
N ALA A 34 -7.90 -1.06 -1.55
CA ALA A 34 -7.73 -2.10 -2.57
C ALA A 34 -6.39 -1.93 -3.29
N TYR A 35 -6.03 -0.69 -3.61
CA TYR A 35 -4.74 -0.37 -4.22
C TYR A 35 -3.57 -0.82 -3.34
N MET A 36 -3.59 -0.52 -2.04
CA MET A 36 -2.55 -0.98 -1.13
C MET A 36 -2.46 -2.51 -1.03
N LYS A 37 -3.60 -3.22 -1.12
CA LYS A 37 -3.58 -4.70 -1.16
C LYS A 37 -2.91 -5.21 -2.43
N SER A 38 -3.19 -4.59 -3.58
CA SER A 38 -2.54 -4.94 -4.85
C SER A 38 -1.03 -4.72 -4.79
N LEU A 39 -0.59 -3.55 -4.32
CA LEU A 39 0.84 -3.26 -4.14
C LEU A 39 1.55 -4.25 -3.22
N LEU A 40 0.94 -4.57 -2.08
CA LEU A 40 1.51 -5.54 -1.12
C LEU A 40 1.61 -6.93 -1.75
N LYS A 41 0.61 -7.33 -2.54
CA LYS A 41 0.62 -8.60 -3.25
C LYS A 41 1.72 -8.64 -4.31
N GLU A 42 1.85 -7.61 -5.15
CA GLU A 42 2.93 -7.52 -6.14
C GLU A 42 4.31 -7.58 -5.49
N LYS A 43 4.52 -6.90 -4.36
CA LYS A 43 5.79 -6.97 -3.61
C LYS A 43 6.04 -8.34 -2.99
N PHE A 44 4.99 -9.03 -2.55
CA PHE A 44 5.10 -10.39 -2.05
C PHE A 44 5.48 -11.36 -3.17
N ASP A 45 4.79 -11.29 -4.31
CA ASP A 45 5.04 -12.13 -5.47
C ASP A 45 6.46 -11.90 -6.04
N GLN A 46 6.91 -10.65 -6.13
CA GLN A 46 8.29 -10.30 -6.50
C GLN A 46 9.33 -10.92 -5.56
N LYS A 47 9.07 -10.93 -4.24
CA LYS A 47 10.00 -11.50 -3.25
C LYS A 47 9.97 -13.03 -3.21
N GLN A 48 8.86 -13.66 -3.57
CA GLN A 48 8.81 -15.12 -3.75
C GLN A 48 9.55 -15.55 -5.00
N SER A 49 9.36 -14.83 -6.12
CA SER A 49 10.02 -15.15 -7.39
C SER A 49 11.55 -15.12 -7.33
N ILE A 50 12.15 -14.43 -6.35
CA ILE A 50 13.62 -14.37 -6.15
C ILE A 50 14.14 -15.53 -5.29
N LYS A 51 13.27 -16.26 -4.58
CA LYS A 51 13.66 -17.35 -3.67
C LYS A 51 13.61 -18.75 -4.29
N ASP A 52 12.99 -18.87 -5.46
CA ASP A 52 12.89 -20.12 -6.21
C ASP A 52 13.99 -20.27 -7.30
N GLU A 53 15.02 -19.42 -7.26
CA GLU A 53 16.24 -19.46 -8.10
C GLU A 53 17.48 -19.72 -7.24
#